data_AF-A0A527GZS6-F1
#
_entry.id   AF-A0A527GZS6-F1
#
_cell.length_a   1.000
_cell.length_b   1.000
_cell.length_c   1.000
_cell.angle_alpha   90.00
_cell.angle_beta   90.00
_cell.angle_gamma   90.00
#
_symmetry.space_group_name_H-M   'P 1'
#
loop_
_entity.id
_entity.type
_entity.pdbx_description
1 polymer ?
#
loop_
_entity_poly.entity_id
_entity_poly.type
_entity_poly.pdbx_seq_one_letter_code
_entity_poly.pdbx_strand_id
1 'polypeptide(L)'
;VKQEAARKHMESFVERFRAKASKARQAQSRIKALEKMKPIAALVNDSVRPFSFPEPVKTVASPIVALNNVSVGYTEGQPILKKMTLRIDADDRIALLGANGNGKSTFAKLLSGRLKQESGTMTVAPGLKVAIFAQHQLDDLRPDENAYEHVRRLMPEAPESKVRGRVAQFGL
;
A
#
# COMPACT_ATOMS: atom_id res chain seq x y z
N VAL A 1 -24.20 -8.27 14.05
CA VAL A 1 -25.38 -7.82 14.83
C VAL A 1 -26.32 -6.87 14.06
N LYS A 2 -25.99 -5.59 13.77
CA LYS A 2 -26.94 -4.65 13.11
C LYS A 2 -27.32 -5.01 11.67
N GLN A 3 -26.38 -5.44 10.83
CA GLN A 3 -26.67 -5.83 9.44
C GLN A 3 -27.49 -7.12 9.34
N GLU A 4 -27.26 -8.05 10.26
CA GLU A 4 -27.92 -9.35 10.29
C GLU A 4 -29.40 -9.23 10.65
N ALA A 5 -29.74 -8.36 11.62
CA ALA A 5 -31.12 -8.03 11.96
C ALA A 5 -31.85 -7.35 10.78
N ALA A 6 -31.19 -6.42 10.08
CA ALA A 6 -31.76 -5.75 8.91
C ALA A 6 -32.00 -6.73 7.75
N ARG A 7 -31.05 -7.64 7.52
CA ARG A 7 -31.15 -8.71 6.52
C ARG A 7 -32.32 -9.64 6.81
N LYS A 8 -32.44 -10.13 8.04
CA LYS A 8 -33.53 -11.01 8.48
C LYS A 8 -34.91 -10.35 8.31
N HIS A 9 -35.01 -9.04 8.56
CA HIS A 9 -36.24 -8.27 8.34
C HIS A 9 -36.58 -8.10 6.85
N MET A 10 -35.58 -7.97 5.98
CA MET A 10 -35.80 -7.92 4.53
C MET A 10 -36.20 -9.29 3.96
N GLU A 11 -35.59 -10.37 4.44
CA GLU A 11 -35.90 -11.75 4.06
C GLU A 11 -37.35 -12.12 4.43
N SER A 12 -37.77 -11.83 5.67
CA SER A 12 -39.14 -12.13 6.14
C SER A 12 -40.22 -11.38 5.36
N PHE A 13 -39.93 -10.16 4.90
CA PHE A 13 -40.85 -9.42 4.04
C PHE A 13 -40.93 -10.02 2.63
N VAL A 14 -39.80 -10.43 2.06
CA VAL A 14 -39.78 -11.09 0.74
C VAL A 14 -40.59 -12.38 0.80
N GLU A 15 -40.41 -13.19 1.84
CA GLU A 15 -41.14 -14.44 2.05
C GLU A 15 -42.66 -14.20 2.15
N ARG A 16 -43.06 -13.24 2.99
CA ARG A 16 -44.48 -12.91 3.24
C ARG A 16 -45.21 -12.38 2.01
N PHE A 17 -44.51 -11.72 1.09
CA PHE A 17 -45.13 -11.02 -0.04
C PHE A 17 -44.72 -11.55 -1.42
N ARG A 18 -44.03 -12.70 -1.49
CA ARG A 18 -43.54 -13.31 -2.73
C ARG A 18 -44.66 -13.69 -3.71
N ALA A 19 -45.81 -14.12 -3.19
CA ALA A 19 -46.95 -14.60 -3.98
C ALA A 19 -48.00 -13.52 -4.28
N LYS A 20 -47.83 -12.28 -3.78
CA LYS A 20 -48.83 -11.21 -3.92
C LYS A 20 -48.48 -10.28 -5.08
N ALA A 21 -49.26 -10.35 -6.17
CA ALA A 21 -49.03 -9.58 -7.40
C ALA A 21 -48.83 -8.08 -7.16
N SER A 22 -49.60 -7.46 -6.26
CA SER A 22 -49.50 -6.03 -5.94
C SER A 22 -48.20 -5.62 -5.21
N LYS A 23 -47.44 -6.58 -4.67
CA LYS A 23 -46.18 -6.33 -3.94
C LYS A 23 -44.96 -6.94 -4.62
N ALA A 24 -45.12 -7.53 -5.81
CA ALA A 24 -44.05 -8.19 -6.56
C ALA A 24 -42.84 -7.28 -6.82
N ARG A 25 -43.06 -6.02 -7.24
CA ARG A 25 -41.97 -5.05 -7.48
C ARG A 25 -41.17 -4.73 -6.20
N GLN A 26 -41.84 -4.60 -5.05
CA GLN A 26 -41.15 -4.33 -3.78
C GLN A 26 -40.35 -5.54 -3.29
N ALA A 27 -40.90 -6.76 -3.46
CA ALA A 27 -40.19 -7.98 -3.12
C ALA A 27 -38.94 -8.17 -4.01
N GLN A 28 -39.06 -7.98 -5.33
CA GLN A 28 -37.93 -8.04 -6.27
C GLN A 28 -36.84 -7.00 -5.95
N SER A 29 -37.21 -5.77 -5.58
CA SER A 29 -36.25 -4.75 -5.17
C SER A 29 -35.43 -5.16 -3.94
N ARG A 30 -36.09 -5.77 -2.94
CA ARG A 30 -35.43 -6.26 -1.72
C ARG A 30 -34.59 -7.51 -1.97
N ILE A 31 -35.01 -8.41 -2.86
CA ILE A 31 -34.18 -9.54 -3.32
C ILE A 31 -32.87 -9.01 -3.93
N LYS A 32 -32.96 -8.02 -4.83
CA LYS A 32 -31.79 -7.40 -5.44
C LYS A 32 -30.90 -6.66 -4.43
N ALA A 33 -31.50 -6.07 -3.39
CA ALA A 33 -30.75 -5.45 -2.31
C ALA A 33 -30.07 -6.49 -1.40
N LEU A 34 -30.71 -7.63 -1.13
CA LEU A 34 -30.12 -8.77 -0.42
C LEU A 34 -28.95 -9.38 -1.20
N GLU A 35 -29.07 -9.51 -2.53
CA GLU A 35 -27.97 -9.97 -3.40
C GLU A 35 -26.77 -9.01 -3.40
N LYS A 36 -27.03 -7.70 -3.34
CA LYS A 36 -25.98 -6.67 -3.20
C LYS A 36 -25.38 -6.66 -1.80
N MET A 37 -26.17 -6.98 -0.78
CA MET A 37 -25.70 -7.27 0.58
C MET A 37 -25.09 -8.67 0.63
N LYS A 38 -24.03 -8.89 -0.15
CA LYS A 38 -23.13 -10.01 0.07
C LYS A 38 -22.73 -9.99 1.55
N PRO A 39 -22.66 -11.15 2.23
CA PRO A 39 -22.10 -11.17 3.56
C PRO A 39 -20.75 -10.46 3.46
N ILE A 40 -20.50 -9.52 4.38
CA ILE A 40 -19.12 -9.18 4.70
C ILE A 40 -18.57 -10.51 5.16
N ALA A 41 -17.89 -11.22 4.27
CA ALA A 41 -17.11 -12.37 4.64
C ALA A 41 -16.30 -11.85 5.81
N ALA A 42 -16.58 -12.36 7.01
CA ALA A 42 -15.73 -12.11 8.15
C ALA A 42 -14.34 -12.36 7.60
N LEU A 43 -13.52 -11.29 7.57
CA LEU A 43 -12.14 -11.37 7.11
C LEU A 43 -11.60 -12.65 7.71
N VAL A 44 -11.37 -13.65 6.85
CA VAL A 44 -10.61 -14.80 7.24
C VAL A 44 -9.35 -14.16 7.76
N ASN A 45 -9.16 -14.23 9.07
CA ASN A 45 -7.87 -13.93 9.67
C ASN A 45 -6.96 -15.05 9.17
N ASP A 46 -6.60 -15.00 7.89
CA ASP A 46 -5.27 -15.40 7.49
C ASP A 46 -4.41 -14.52 8.37
N SER A 47 -3.84 -15.14 9.41
CA SER A 47 -2.79 -14.54 10.18
C SER A 47 -1.75 -14.10 9.16
N VAL A 48 -1.78 -12.82 8.77
CA VAL A 48 -0.78 -12.24 7.88
C VAL A 48 0.50 -12.46 8.65
N ARG A 49 1.32 -13.41 8.17
CA ARG A 49 2.57 -13.72 8.83
C ARG A 49 3.36 -12.41 8.84
N PRO A 50 3.83 -11.95 10.02
CA PRO A 50 4.56 -10.70 10.09
C PRO A 50 5.79 -10.85 9.20
N PHE A 51 5.91 -9.97 8.23
CA PHE A 51 7.17 -9.83 7.51
C PHE A 51 8.07 -8.88 8.26
N SER A 52 9.37 -9.13 8.24
CA SER A 52 10.37 -8.27 8.88
C SER A 52 11.43 -7.85 7.89
N PHE A 53 11.87 -6.60 8.03
CA PHE A 53 13.05 -6.12 7.32
C PHE A 53 14.29 -6.45 8.15
N PRO A 54 15.42 -6.80 7.50
CA PRO A 54 16.68 -6.89 8.21
C PRO A 54 17.03 -5.54 8.84
N GLU A 55 17.67 -5.57 10.00
CA GLU A 55 18.24 -4.36 10.58
C GLU A 55 19.28 -3.75 9.62
N PRO A 56 19.36 -2.41 9.55
CA PRO A 56 20.39 -1.75 8.76
C PRO A 56 21.78 -2.15 9.26
N VAL A 57 22.70 -2.47 8.33
CA VAL A 57 24.09 -2.81 8.65
C VAL A 57 24.80 -1.68 9.41
N LYS A 58 24.41 -0.43 9.13
CA LYS A 58 24.83 0.77 9.87
C LYS A 58 23.63 1.71 10.00
N THR A 59 23.43 2.25 11.18
CA THR A 59 22.51 3.37 11.39
C THR A 59 23.13 4.64 10.81
N VAL A 60 22.34 5.36 10.03
CA VAL A 60 22.74 6.67 9.49
C VAL A 60 22.40 7.77 10.50
N ALA A 61 23.23 8.81 10.56
CA ALA A 61 22.97 9.93 11.44
C ALA A 61 21.70 10.69 11.02
N SER A 62 20.87 11.05 12.00
CA SER A 62 19.70 11.90 11.80
C SER A 62 20.13 13.37 11.58
N PRO A 63 19.49 14.11 10.67
CA PRO A 63 18.35 13.68 9.85
C PRO A 63 18.79 12.84 8.67
N ILE A 64 17.98 11.83 8.34
CA ILE A 64 18.23 10.99 7.18
C ILE A 64 17.92 11.73 5.88
N VAL A 65 16.95 12.65 5.93
CA VAL A 65 16.65 13.60 4.85
C VAL A 65 16.29 14.96 5.46
N ALA A 66 16.85 16.03 4.90
CA ALA A 66 16.46 17.40 5.20
C ALA A 66 16.19 18.17 3.91
N LEU A 67 15.01 18.79 3.84
CA LEU A 67 14.55 19.63 2.73
C LEU A 67 14.45 21.07 3.23
N ASN A 68 14.96 22.02 2.46
CA ASN A 68 14.82 23.44 2.73
C ASN A 68 14.36 24.17 1.46
N ASN A 69 13.12 24.69 1.52
CA ASN A 69 12.42 25.39 0.43
C ASN A 69 12.42 24.63 -0.91
N VAL A 70 12.30 23.30 -0.85
CA VAL A 70 12.36 22.44 -2.02
C VAL A 70 11.09 22.55 -2.86
N SER A 71 11.26 22.76 -4.16
CA SER A 71 10.17 22.62 -5.13
C SER A 71 10.50 21.53 -6.14
N VAL A 72 9.52 20.74 -6.53
CA VAL A 72 9.70 19.61 -7.43
C VAL A 72 8.46 19.37 -8.31
N GLY A 73 8.70 19.11 -9.57
CA GLY A 73 7.72 18.79 -10.61
C GLY A 73 8.37 17.99 -11.72
N TYR A 74 7.58 17.70 -12.75
CA TYR A 74 8.05 16.98 -13.95
C TYR A 74 8.37 17.94 -15.11
N THR A 75 7.81 19.15 -15.06
CA THR A 75 7.97 20.19 -16.08
C THR A 75 8.58 21.40 -15.41
N GLU A 76 9.68 21.89 -15.97
CA GLU A 76 10.39 23.06 -15.45
C GLU A 76 9.43 24.26 -15.28
N GLY A 77 9.50 24.91 -14.11
CA GLY A 77 8.65 26.06 -13.80
C GLY A 77 7.21 25.70 -13.44
N GLN A 78 6.83 24.43 -13.45
CA GLN A 78 5.51 23.93 -13.04
C GLN A 78 5.63 22.90 -11.89
N PRO A 79 6.19 23.29 -10.73
CA PRO A 79 6.38 22.37 -9.62
C PRO A 79 5.03 21.92 -9.05
N ILE A 80 4.91 20.61 -8.80
CA ILE A 80 3.73 20.00 -8.16
C ILE A 80 3.77 20.26 -6.66
N LEU A 81 4.95 20.10 -6.06
CA LEU A 81 5.19 20.40 -4.65
C LEU A 81 6.09 21.64 -4.57
N LYS A 82 5.71 22.62 -3.73
CA LYS A 82 6.34 23.95 -3.72
C LYS A 82 6.82 24.31 -2.32
N LYS A 83 8.02 24.88 -2.23
CA LYS A 83 8.59 25.46 -0.99
C LYS A 83 8.49 24.55 0.24
N MET A 84 8.74 23.26 0.05
CA MET A 84 8.72 22.28 1.14
C MET A 84 9.96 22.42 2.01
N THR A 85 9.73 22.57 3.32
CA THR A 85 10.77 22.47 4.35
C THR A 85 10.36 21.36 5.31
N LEU A 86 11.15 20.29 5.33
CA LEU A 86 10.84 19.06 6.06
C LEU A 86 12.13 18.42 6.55
N ARG A 87 12.10 17.88 7.77
CA ARG A 87 13.14 17.02 8.33
C ARG A 87 12.54 15.63 8.51
N ILE A 88 13.28 14.60 8.10
CA ILE A 88 12.95 13.20 8.33
C ILE A 88 14.09 12.56 9.11
N ASP A 89 13.76 11.96 10.24
CA ASP A 89 14.68 11.25 11.13
C ASP A 89 14.53 9.72 10.97
N ALA A 90 15.52 8.96 11.42
CA ALA A 90 15.59 7.50 11.20
C ALA A 90 14.38 6.73 11.80
N ASP A 91 13.81 7.24 12.89
CA ASP A 91 12.72 6.61 13.61
C ASP A 91 11.33 7.03 13.12
N ASP A 92 11.28 7.93 12.12
CA ASP A 92 10.02 8.45 11.62
C ASP A 92 9.18 7.35 10.94
N ARG A 93 7.86 7.48 11.13
CA ARG A 93 6.85 6.70 10.43
C ARG A 93 5.85 7.69 9.84
N ILE A 94 5.98 7.96 8.54
CA ILE A 94 5.27 9.04 7.85
C ILE A 94 4.16 8.45 6.97
N ALA A 95 2.93 8.88 7.20
CA ALA A 95 1.80 8.61 6.32
C ALA A 95 1.49 9.85 5.46
N LEU A 96 1.44 9.69 4.13
CA LEU A 96 1.06 10.76 3.21
C LEU A 96 -0.45 10.71 2.94
N LEU A 97 -1.16 11.73 3.42
CA LEU A 97 -2.60 11.87 3.24
C LEU A 97 -2.93 12.89 2.14
N GLY A 98 -4.09 12.72 1.51
CA GLY A 98 -4.60 13.66 0.51
C GLY A 98 -5.21 12.96 -0.71
N ALA A 99 -5.96 13.71 -1.50
CA ALA A 99 -6.59 13.21 -2.71
C ALA A 99 -5.56 12.74 -3.76
N ASN A 100 -6.04 11.97 -4.74
CA ASN A 100 -5.24 11.63 -5.91
C ASN A 100 -4.83 12.91 -6.65
N GLY A 101 -3.59 12.97 -7.12
CA GLY A 101 -3.04 14.16 -7.78
C GLY A 101 -2.32 15.17 -6.88
N ASN A 102 -2.44 15.07 -5.55
CA ASN A 102 -1.77 16.01 -4.61
C ASN A 102 -0.25 15.83 -4.47
N GLY A 103 0.41 15.12 -5.39
CA GLY A 103 1.87 15.00 -5.39
C GLY A 103 2.47 13.97 -4.43
N LYS A 104 1.69 13.06 -3.82
CA LYS A 104 2.22 11.98 -2.95
C LYS A 104 3.28 11.12 -3.66
N SER A 105 2.99 10.68 -4.88
CA SER A 105 3.95 9.91 -5.69
C SER A 105 5.15 10.77 -6.13
N THR A 106 4.95 12.08 -6.33
CA THR A 106 6.03 13.03 -6.61
C THR A 106 6.98 13.13 -5.42
N PHE A 107 6.44 13.21 -4.19
CA PHE A 107 7.22 13.22 -2.96
C PHE A 107 8.03 11.93 -2.77
N ALA A 108 7.39 10.77 -2.95
CA ALA A 108 8.11 9.48 -2.88
C ALA A 108 9.24 9.39 -3.92
N LYS A 109 9.01 9.85 -5.15
CA LYS A 109 10.06 9.89 -6.20
C LYS A 109 11.20 10.85 -5.85
N LEU A 110 10.90 12.01 -5.25
CA LEU A 110 11.93 12.92 -4.73
C LEU A 110 12.80 12.22 -3.68
N LEU A 111 12.19 11.61 -2.66
CA LEU A 111 12.93 10.95 -1.56
C LEU A 111 13.79 9.78 -2.02
N SER A 112 13.40 9.07 -3.09
CA SER A 112 14.20 7.99 -3.67
C SER A 112 15.26 8.45 -4.67
N GLY A 113 15.38 9.76 -4.93
CA GLY A 113 16.28 10.30 -5.94
C GLY A 113 15.84 10.00 -7.38
N ARG A 114 14.64 9.46 -7.61
CA ARG A 114 14.07 9.23 -8.94
C ARG A 114 13.54 10.51 -9.59
N LEU A 115 13.44 11.59 -8.82
CA LEU A 115 13.06 12.92 -9.30
C LEU A 115 13.91 13.97 -8.58
N LYS A 116 14.60 14.83 -9.33
CA LYS A 116 15.43 15.88 -8.77
C LYS A 116 14.58 17.11 -8.44
N GLN A 117 14.93 17.82 -7.37
CA GLN A 117 14.33 19.11 -7.08
C GLN A 117 14.67 20.15 -8.15
N GLU A 118 13.71 21.03 -8.45
CA GLU A 118 13.88 22.19 -9.33
C GLU A 118 14.57 23.35 -8.60
N SER A 119 14.26 23.53 -7.32
CA SER A 119 14.82 24.59 -6.47
C SER A 119 14.90 24.14 -5.00
N GLY A 120 15.61 24.94 -4.20
CA GLY A 120 15.87 24.62 -2.80
C GLY A 120 17.01 23.61 -2.61
N THR A 121 17.17 23.15 -1.39
CA THR A 121 18.25 22.20 -1.03
C THR A 121 17.69 20.95 -0.38
N MET A 122 18.21 19.80 -0.80
CA MET A 122 17.91 18.49 -0.23
C MET A 122 19.23 17.86 0.20
N THR A 123 19.35 17.58 1.50
CA THR A 123 20.48 16.87 2.10
C THR A 123 20.02 15.47 2.47
N VAL A 124 20.82 14.46 2.13
CA VAL A 124 20.58 13.06 2.44
C VAL A 124 21.76 12.52 3.25
N ALA A 125 21.49 11.77 4.31
CA ALA A 125 22.54 11.21 5.14
C ALA A 125 23.46 10.28 4.31
N PRO A 126 24.79 10.40 4.43
CA PRO A 126 25.73 9.55 3.70
C PRO A 126 25.46 8.06 3.96
N GLY A 127 25.36 7.29 2.88
CA GLY A 127 25.12 5.84 2.95
C GLY A 127 23.66 5.44 3.17
N LEU A 128 22.70 6.38 3.18
CA LEU A 128 21.27 6.05 3.19
C LEU A 128 20.91 5.23 1.95
N LYS A 129 20.33 4.04 2.16
CA LYS A 129 19.75 3.21 1.10
C LYS A 129 18.24 3.36 1.14
N VAL A 130 17.65 3.80 0.03
CA VAL A 130 16.19 3.99 -0.09
C VAL A 130 15.60 2.88 -0.95
N ALA A 131 14.59 2.19 -0.41
CA ALA A 131 13.76 1.25 -1.15
C ALA A 131 12.36 1.83 -1.30
N ILE A 132 11.77 1.69 -2.49
CA ILE A 132 10.36 2.04 -2.75
C ILE A 132 9.61 0.77 -3.07
N PHE A 133 8.40 0.65 -2.52
CA PHE A 133 7.40 -0.30 -2.98
C PHE A 133 6.21 0.44 -3.61
N ALA A 134 5.85 0.14 -4.86
CA ALA A 134 4.78 0.84 -5.59
C ALA A 134 3.95 -0.14 -6.45
N GLN A 135 2.69 0.22 -6.73
CA GLN A 135 1.68 -0.66 -7.31
C GLN A 135 2.08 -1.33 -8.66
N HIS A 136 2.93 -0.70 -9.47
CA HIS A 136 3.44 -1.26 -10.74
C HIS A 136 4.70 -2.13 -10.60
N GLN A 137 5.29 -2.27 -9.40
CA GLN A 137 6.47 -3.14 -9.23
C GLN A 137 6.16 -4.62 -9.31
N LEU A 138 4.88 -5.01 -9.31
CA LEU A 138 4.51 -6.37 -9.68
C LEU A 138 4.96 -6.72 -11.10
N ASP A 139 5.13 -5.73 -11.98
CA ASP A 139 5.64 -5.93 -13.33
C ASP A 139 7.14 -6.31 -13.35
N ASP A 140 7.87 -6.05 -12.26
CA ASP A 140 9.28 -6.48 -12.11
C ASP A 140 9.39 -7.97 -11.69
N LEU A 141 8.26 -8.62 -11.33
CA LEU A 141 8.25 -10.03 -11.01
C LEU A 141 8.30 -10.87 -12.29
N ARG A 142 9.33 -11.70 -12.37
CA ARG A 142 9.50 -12.78 -13.34
C ARG A 142 8.42 -13.84 -13.11
N PRO A 143 7.44 -14.00 -14.01
CA PRO A 143 6.30 -14.90 -13.80
C PRO A 143 6.70 -16.37 -13.70
N ASP A 144 7.80 -16.72 -14.35
CA ASP A 144 8.32 -18.09 -14.40
C ASP A 144 9.18 -18.45 -13.17
N GLU A 145 9.44 -17.49 -12.27
CA GLU A 145 10.26 -17.70 -11.07
C GLU A 145 9.39 -17.71 -9.81
N ASN A 146 9.64 -18.66 -8.91
CA ASN A 146 9.04 -18.70 -7.58
C ASN A 146 9.78 -17.77 -6.60
N ALA A 147 9.21 -17.54 -5.40
CA ALA A 147 9.78 -16.63 -4.41
C ALA A 147 11.22 -16.96 -4.01
N TYR A 148 11.60 -18.25 -3.98
CA TYR A 148 12.98 -18.66 -3.70
C TYR A 148 13.93 -18.27 -4.82
N GLU A 149 13.54 -18.45 -6.08
CA GLU A 149 14.37 -18.09 -7.23
C GLU A 149 14.63 -16.59 -7.31
N HIS A 150 13.59 -15.78 -7.05
CA HIS A 150 13.70 -14.33 -6.93
C HIS A 150 14.75 -13.91 -5.89
N VAL A 151 14.71 -14.52 -4.69
CA VAL A 151 15.67 -14.20 -3.62
C VAL A 151 17.06 -14.78 -3.91
N ARG A 152 17.17 -15.98 -4.47
CA ARG A 152 18.44 -16.62 -4.86
C ARG A 152 19.25 -15.74 -5.79
N ARG A 153 18.61 -15.08 -6.76
CA ARG A 153 19.28 -14.15 -7.70
C ARG A 153 19.95 -12.97 -7.01
N LEU A 154 19.37 -12.51 -5.90
CA LEU A 154 19.93 -11.42 -5.08
C LEU A 154 20.96 -11.92 -4.07
N MET A 155 21.08 -13.23 -3.88
CA MET A 155 21.96 -13.89 -2.93
C MET A 155 22.71 -15.09 -3.57
N PRO A 156 23.45 -14.88 -4.68
CA PRO A 156 24.01 -15.98 -5.48
C PRO A 156 24.93 -16.89 -4.65
N GLU A 157 25.81 -16.28 -3.85
CA GLU A 157 26.81 -16.96 -3.02
C GLU A 157 26.28 -17.46 -1.66
N ALA A 158 25.00 -17.22 -1.34
CA ALA A 158 24.48 -17.60 -0.04
C ALA A 158 24.14 -19.11 0.03
N PRO A 159 24.35 -19.76 1.19
CA PRO A 159 23.85 -21.11 1.43
C PRO A 159 22.32 -21.18 1.25
N GLU A 160 21.82 -22.32 0.77
CA GLU A 160 20.38 -22.52 0.53
C GLU A 160 19.52 -22.21 1.76
N SER A 161 19.99 -22.61 2.95
CA SER A 161 19.31 -22.33 4.23
C SER A 161 19.11 -20.83 4.48
N LYS A 162 20.08 -19.98 4.09
CA LYS A 162 19.99 -18.52 4.23
C LYS A 162 19.01 -17.92 3.22
N VAL A 163 18.98 -18.44 2.00
CA VAL A 163 18.04 -17.98 0.97
C VAL A 163 16.60 -18.34 1.37
N ARG A 164 16.35 -19.59 1.80
CA ARG A 164 15.04 -20.01 2.30
C ARG A 164 14.61 -19.23 3.54
N GLY A 165 15.53 -18.99 4.47
CA GLY A 165 15.26 -18.14 5.64
C GLY A 165 14.86 -16.71 5.27
N ARG A 166 15.43 -16.15 4.19
CA ARG A 166 15.06 -14.83 3.69
C ARG A 166 13.65 -14.82 3.06
N VAL A 167 13.27 -15.85 2.32
CA VAL A 167 11.90 -16.00 1.79
C VAL A 167 10.89 -16.09 2.93
N ALA A 168 11.20 -16.89 3.96
CA ALA A 168 10.35 -17.06 5.13
C ALA A 168 10.10 -15.76 5.91
N GLN A 169 11.03 -14.81 5.89
CA GLN A 169 10.85 -13.46 6.46
C GLN A 169 9.77 -12.63 5.76
N PHE A 170 9.32 -13.02 4.57
CA PHE A 170 8.20 -12.39 3.87
C PHE A 170 6.87 -13.13 4.09
N GLY A 171 6.84 -14.15 4.95
CA GLY A 171 5.64 -14.92 5.26
C GLY A 171 5.29 -16.01 4.25
N LEU A 172 6.21 -16.35 3.34
CA LEU A 172 6.07 -17.37 2.30
C LEU A 172 6.77 -18.69 2.68
#